data_AF-A0A4R9EU16-F1
#
_entry.id   AF-A0A4R9EU16-F1
#
_cell.length_a   1.000
_cell.length_b   1.000
_cell.length_c   1.000
_cell.angle_alpha   90.00
_cell.angle_beta   90.00
_cell.angle_gamma   90.00
#
_symmetry.space_group_name_H-M   'P 1'
#
loop_
_entity.id
_entity.type
_entity.pdbx_description
1 polymer ?
#
loop_
_entity_poly.entity_id
_entity_poly.type
_entity_poly.pdbx_seq_one_letter_code
_entity_poly.pdbx_strand_id
1 'polypeptide(L)'
;MSALEYLDQPVVVAEPCDGPHATLTMQAVVSRDQLAALVEMGGSSFEAWSRHPDEWPVELVRAFAESYMVSCDTLTIQMRAESIARLAEDGDPSDPSVQPLMQAVYRAVDRAYPQPAGSPREA
;
A
#
# COMPACT_ATOMS: atom_id res chain seq x y z
N MET A 1 -37.87 -19.25 12.96
CA MET A 1 -36.67 -18.65 13.58
C MET A 1 -36.42 -17.33 12.88
N SER A 2 -36.45 -16.24 13.64
CA SER A 2 -36.38 -14.87 13.12
C SER A 2 -34.91 -14.46 13.01
N ALA A 3 -34.54 -13.71 11.96
CA ALA A 3 -33.19 -13.22 11.71
C ALA A 3 -32.63 -12.29 12.81
N LEU A 4 -33.45 -11.97 13.82
CA LEU A 4 -33.09 -11.11 14.95
C LEU A 4 -32.40 -11.86 16.11
N GLU A 5 -32.39 -13.20 16.13
CA GLU A 5 -31.67 -13.97 17.17
C GLU A 5 -30.15 -14.05 16.95
N TYR A 6 -29.64 -13.57 15.82
CA TYR A 6 -28.20 -13.62 15.48
C TYR A 6 -27.39 -12.41 15.98
N LEU A 7 -28.06 -11.35 16.46
CA LEU A 7 -27.41 -10.09 16.85
C LEU A 7 -27.08 -10.00 18.35
N ASP A 8 -27.46 -11.00 19.14
CA ASP A 8 -27.21 -11.03 20.59
C ASP A 8 -26.10 -12.03 20.98
N GLN A 9 -25.36 -12.56 20.00
CA GLN A 9 -24.14 -13.28 20.31
C GLN A 9 -23.05 -12.26 20.65
N PRO A 10 -22.42 -12.33 21.84
CA PRO A 10 -21.25 -11.52 22.10
C PRO A 10 -20.23 -11.84 21.01
N VAL A 11 -19.80 -10.81 20.27
CA VAL A 11 -18.60 -10.92 19.45
C VAL A 11 -17.49 -11.27 20.43
N VAL A 12 -17.16 -12.56 20.49
CA VAL A 12 -15.96 -13.01 21.18
C VAL A 12 -14.82 -12.43 20.36
N VAL A 13 -14.31 -11.29 20.81
CA VAL A 13 -12.99 -10.83 20.45
C VAL A 13 -12.06 -11.90 21.01
N ALA A 14 -11.73 -12.89 20.19
CA ALA A 14 -10.69 -13.85 20.55
C ALA A 14 -9.42 -13.02 20.76
N GLU A 15 -8.92 -13.00 22.00
CA GLU A 15 -7.59 -12.48 22.27
C GLU A 15 -6.60 -13.20 21.33
N PRO A 16 -5.62 -12.48 20.76
CA PRO A 16 -4.65 -13.08 19.87
C PRO A 16 -4.02 -14.28 20.59
N CYS A 17 -4.18 -15.46 19.99
CA CYS A 17 -3.89 -16.79 20.56
C CYS A 17 -2.70 -16.81 21.54
N ASP A 18 -2.89 -17.23 22.80
CA ASP A 18 -1.82 -17.35 23.82
C ASP A 18 -0.79 -18.49 23.57
N GLY A 19 -0.59 -18.92 22.33
CA GLY A 19 0.42 -19.91 21.98
C GLY A 19 1.85 -19.34 21.99
N PRO A 20 2.91 -20.18 22.02
CA PRO A 20 4.26 -19.70 21.79
C PRO A 20 4.35 -19.11 20.37
N HIS A 21 4.77 -17.85 20.26
CA HIS A 21 4.91 -17.14 18.99
C HIS A 21 6.35 -16.70 18.79
N ALA A 22 6.85 -16.83 17.56
CA ALA A 22 8.10 -16.22 17.15
C ALA A 22 7.80 -14.87 16.49
N THR A 23 8.38 -13.80 17.01
CA THR A 23 8.38 -12.50 16.33
C THR A 23 9.59 -12.45 15.41
N LEU A 24 9.36 -12.17 14.13
CA LEU A 24 10.40 -11.99 13.12
C LEU A 24 10.42 -10.51 12.71
N THR A 25 11.60 -9.93 12.60
CA THR A 25 11.80 -8.58 12.07
C THR A 25 12.46 -8.69 10.71
N MET A 26 11.85 -8.10 9.69
CA MET A 26 12.43 -8.00 8.35
C MET A 26 12.92 -6.57 8.12
N GLN A 27 14.14 -6.45 7.58
CA GLN A 27 14.68 -5.20 7.09
C GLN A 27 14.86 -5.32 5.58
N ALA A 28 14.24 -4.43 4.82
CA ALA A 28 14.32 -4.39 3.37
C ALA A 28 14.73 -2.99 2.92
N VAL A 29 15.56 -2.93 1.89
CA VAL A 29 15.85 -1.70 1.14
C VAL A 29 15.08 -1.79 -0.17
N VAL A 30 14.20 -0.83 -0.40
CA VAL A 30 13.32 -0.78 -1.56
C VAL A 30 13.44 0.57 -2.24
N SER A 31 13.28 0.59 -3.57
CA SER A 31 13.25 1.84 -4.31
C SER A 31 11.93 2.59 -4.06
N ARG A 32 11.89 3.87 -4.42
CA ARG A 32 10.67 4.68 -4.37
C ARG A 32 9.57 4.08 -5.24
N ASP A 33 9.92 3.55 -6.41
CA ASP A 33 8.97 2.93 -7.34
C ASP A 33 8.42 1.61 -6.79
N GLN A 34 9.25 0.83 -6.11
CA GLN A 34 8.80 -0.38 -5.43
C GLN A 34 7.86 -0.05 -4.28
N LEU A 35 8.12 1.01 -3.50
CA LEU A 35 7.16 1.50 -2.50
C LEU A 35 5.86 1.96 -3.14
N ALA A 36 5.91 2.71 -4.23
CA ALA A 36 4.72 3.15 -4.97
C ALA A 36 3.91 1.97 -5.50
N ALA A 37 4.57 0.93 -6.01
CA ALA A 37 3.94 -0.32 -6.45
C ALA A 37 3.20 -1.01 -5.31
N LEU A 38 3.85 -1.17 -4.16
CA LEU A 38 3.23 -1.81 -2.99
C LEU A 38 2.00 -1.03 -2.50
N VAL A 39 2.09 0.29 -2.48
CA VAL A 39 1.00 1.19 -2.06
C VAL A 39 -0.15 1.18 -3.07
N GLU A 40 0.14 1.22 -4.38
CA GLU A 40 -0.89 1.14 -5.43
C GLU A 40 -1.63 -0.20 -5.37
N MET A 41 -0.91 -1.32 -5.20
CA MET A 41 -1.54 -2.64 -5.10
C MET A 41 -2.49 -2.74 -3.91
N GLY A 42 -2.14 -2.16 -2.75
CA GLY A 42 -3.03 -2.08 -1.60
C GLY A 42 -4.17 -1.08 -1.79
N GLY A 43 -3.88 0.04 -2.45
CA GLY A 43 -4.85 1.02 -2.90
C GLY A 43 -5.92 0.39 -3.79
N SER A 44 -5.55 -0.52 -4.70
CA SER A 44 -6.39 -1.33 -5.59
C SER A 44 -7.43 -2.24 -4.91
N SER A 45 -7.48 -2.25 -3.58
CA SER A 45 -8.61 -2.80 -2.83
C SER A 45 -9.84 -1.88 -2.86
N PHE A 46 -11.05 -2.47 -2.89
CA PHE A 46 -12.33 -1.81 -3.20
C PHE A 46 -12.67 -0.60 -2.30
N GLU A 47 -12.15 -0.55 -1.06
CA GLU A 47 -12.46 0.54 -0.12
C GLU A 47 -11.53 1.75 -0.27
N ALA A 48 -10.29 1.57 -0.74
CA ALA A 48 -9.28 2.62 -0.75
C ALA A 48 -9.41 3.60 -1.94
N TRP A 49 -9.97 3.17 -3.07
CA TRP A 49 -10.28 4.05 -4.21
C TRP A 49 -11.48 4.97 -4.00
N SER A 50 -12.21 4.82 -2.89
CA SER A 50 -13.24 5.80 -2.52
C SER A 50 -12.64 7.17 -2.17
N ARG A 51 -11.32 7.24 -1.93
CA ARG A 51 -10.58 8.47 -1.60
C ARG A 51 -9.35 8.63 -2.48
N HIS A 52 -9.04 9.88 -2.81
CA HIS A 52 -7.84 10.21 -3.58
C HIS A 52 -6.57 9.87 -2.76
N PRO A 53 -5.45 9.40 -3.36
CA PRO A 53 -4.25 9.04 -2.61
C PRO A 53 -3.64 10.19 -1.78
N ASP A 54 -3.83 11.44 -2.23
CA ASP A 54 -3.43 12.62 -1.45
C ASP A 54 -4.20 12.76 -0.11
N GLU A 55 -5.32 12.07 0.07
CA GLU A 55 -6.11 12.07 1.31
C GLU A 55 -5.81 10.89 2.23
N TRP A 56 -4.99 9.93 1.79
CA TRP A 56 -4.67 8.76 2.61
C TRP A 56 -3.79 9.15 3.82
N PRO A 57 -4.15 8.68 5.03
CA PRO A 57 -3.31 8.80 6.21
C PRO A 57 -1.96 8.08 6.02
N VAL A 58 -0.90 8.58 6.66
CA VAL A 58 0.45 8.00 6.58
C VAL A 58 0.44 6.54 7.04
N GLU A 59 -0.31 6.22 8.08
CA GLU A 59 -0.42 4.88 8.65
C GLU A 59 -1.05 3.89 7.66
N LEU A 60 -2.02 4.35 6.87
CA LEU A 60 -2.66 3.53 5.84
C LEU A 60 -1.68 3.23 4.71
N VAL A 61 -0.94 4.24 4.25
CA VAL A 61 0.10 4.08 3.22
C VAL A 61 1.15 3.08 3.68
N ARG A 62 1.60 3.16 4.93
CA ARG A 62 2.56 2.20 5.50
C ARG A 62 1.98 0.80 5.61
N ALA A 63 0.74 0.66 6.07
CA ALA A 63 0.08 -0.63 6.16
C ALA A 63 -0.05 -1.33 4.79
N PHE A 64 -0.37 -0.59 3.73
CA PHE A 64 -0.36 -1.14 2.37
C PHE A 64 1.03 -1.57 1.94
N ALA A 65 2.04 -0.71 2.11
CA ALA A 65 3.41 -1.03 1.73
C ALA A 65 3.92 -2.29 2.45
N GLU A 66 3.74 -2.36 3.76
CA GLU A 66 4.18 -3.48 4.60
C GLU A 66 3.42 -4.77 4.29
N SER A 67 2.09 -4.72 4.16
CA SER A 67 1.26 -5.88 3.84
C SER A 67 1.67 -6.50 2.51
N TYR A 68 1.86 -5.68 1.47
CA TYR A 68 2.22 -6.20 0.15
C TYR A 68 3.69 -6.59 0.06
N MET A 69 4.57 -5.99 0.86
CA MET A 69 5.99 -6.36 0.90
C MET A 69 6.18 -7.77 1.43
N VAL A 70 5.34 -8.22 2.37
CA VAL A 70 5.41 -9.57 2.92
C VAL A 70 4.60 -10.59 2.12
N SER A 71 3.58 -10.16 1.38
CA SER A 71 2.68 -11.07 0.64
C SER A 71 3.03 -11.25 -0.83
N CYS A 72 3.79 -10.34 -1.43
CA CYS A 72 4.16 -10.39 -2.85
C CYS A 72 5.60 -10.86 -3.05
N ASP A 73 5.83 -11.60 -4.13
CA ASP A 73 7.18 -11.95 -4.55
C ASP A 73 7.90 -10.74 -5.17
N THR A 74 9.23 -10.75 -5.11
CA THR A 74 10.08 -9.64 -5.57
C THR A 74 9.92 -9.35 -7.07
N LEU A 75 9.66 -10.37 -7.91
CA LEU A 75 9.50 -10.17 -9.34
C LEU A 75 8.20 -9.41 -9.64
N THR A 76 7.11 -9.77 -8.98
CA THR A 76 5.83 -9.03 -9.08
C THR A 76 6.00 -7.58 -8.67
N ILE A 77 6.70 -7.31 -7.56
CA ILE A 77 6.97 -5.94 -7.09
C ILE A 77 7.78 -5.16 -8.13
N GLN A 78 8.82 -5.76 -8.70
CA GLN A 78 9.66 -5.13 -9.72
C GLN A 78 8.87 -4.79 -10.99
N MET A 79 8.09 -5.73 -11.52
CA MET A 79 7.26 -5.50 -12.71
C MET A 79 6.22 -4.40 -12.47
N ARG A 80 5.64 -4.34 -11.26
CA ARG A 80 4.69 -3.29 -10.89
C ARG A 80 5.37 -1.93 -10.75
N ALA A 81 6.57 -1.89 -10.18
CA ALA A 81 7.37 -0.67 -10.07
C ALA A 81 7.67 -0.06 -11.44
N GLU A 82 8.12 -0.89 -12.39
CA GLU A 82 8.35 -0.47 -13.78
C GLU A 82 7.07 0.03 -14.45
N SER A 83 5.94 -0.66 -14.21
CA SER A 83 4.66 -0.24 -14.77
C SER A 83 4.18 1.10 -14.21
N ILE A 84 4.32 1.34 -12.90
CA ILE A 84 3.92 2.61 -12.29
C ILE A 84 4.81 3.74 -12.74
N ALA A 85 6.13 3.53 -12.80
CA ALA A 85 7.06 4.54 -13.26
C ALA A 85 6.67 5.02 -14.67
N ARG A 86 6.44 4.08 -15.60
CA ARG A 86 5.95 4.39 -16.94
C ARG A 86 4.61 5.12 -16.93
N LEU A 87 3.65 4.69 -16.12
CA LEU A 87 2.33 5.33 -16.04
C LEU A 87 2.38 6.73 -15.42
N ALA A 88 3.33 7.01 -14.54
CA ALA A 88 3.53 8.34 -13.96
C ALA A 88 4.23 9.31 -14.92
N GLU A 89 5.14 8.79 -15.76
CA GLU A 89 5.88 9.54 -16.77
C GLU A 89 5.06 9.76 -18.04
N ASP A 90 4.63 8.67 -18.67
CA ASP A 90 4.00 8.67 -20.00
C ASP A 90 2.47 8.72 -19.93
N GLY A 91 1.88 8.31 -18.82
CA GLY A 91 0.43 8.14 -18.67
C GLY A 91 -0.12 6.92 -19.41
N ASP A 92 -1.45 6.82 -19.44
CA ASP A 92 -2.18 5.88 -20.30
C ASP A 92 -2.95 6.68 -21.36
N PRO A 93 -2.69 6.48 -22.67
CA PRO A 93 -3.40 7.21 -23.72
C PRO A 93 -4.91 6.91 -23.76
N SER A 94 -5.34 5.78 -23.18
CA SER A 94 -6.75 5.41 -23.06
C SER A 94 -7.42 5.99 -21.81
N ASP A 95 -6.64 6.39 -20.81
CA ASP A 95 -7.14 7.00 -19.57
C ASP A 95 -6.18 8.10 -19.04
N PRO A 96 -6.45 9.37 -19.36
CA PRO A 96 -5.65 10.50 -18.91
C PRO A 96 -5.63 10.69 -17.38
N SER A 97 -6.55 10.06 -16.64
CA SER A 97 -6.61 10.17 -15.17
C SER A 97 -5.58 9.30 -14.46
N VAL A 98 -4.99 8.32 -15.16
CA VAL A 98 -4.00 7.40 -14.58
C VAL A 98 -2.72 8.12 -14.19
N GLN A 99 -2.22 9.01 -15.04
CA GLN A 99 -0.97 9.74 -14.75
C GLN A 99 -1.05 10.59 -13.46
N PRO A 100 -2.03 11.51 -13.28
CA PRO A 100 -2.11 12.31 -12.07
C PRO A 100 -2.36 11.47 -10.83
N LEU A 101 -3.06 10.34 -10.97
CA LEU A 101 -3.24 9.39 -9.88
C LEU A 101 -1.92 8.71 -9.48
N MET A 102 -1.13 8.20 -10.42
CA MET A 102 0.18 7.59 -10.10
C MET A 102 1.10 8.61 -9.42
N GLN A 103 1.07 9.88 -9.86
CA GLN A 103 1.78 10.96 -9.20
C GLN A 103 1.26 11.22 -7.76
N ALA A 104 -0.04 11.05 -7.51
CA ALA A 104 -0.61 11.13 -6.17
C ALA A 104 -0.14 9.97 -5.27
N VAL A 105 -0.01 8.75 -5.80
CA VAL A 105 0.57 7.61 -5.09
C VAL A 105 2.02 7.92 -4.68
N TYR A 106 2.83 8.46 -5.59
CA TYR A 106 4.19 8.90 -5.29
C TYR A 106 4.25 9.95 -4.18
N ARG A 107 3.36 10.95 -4.19
CA ARG A 107 3.28 11.95 -3.10
C ARG A 107 2.88 11.31 -1.77
N ALA A 108 1.95 10.35 -1.80
CA ALA A 108 1.57 9.61 -0.60
C ALA A 108 2.76 8.84 -0.01
N VAL A 109 3.55 8.17 -0.86
CA VAL A 109 4.80 7.49 -0.48
C VAL A 109 5.80 8.46 0.12
N ASP A 110 6.07 9.59 -0.53
CA ASP A 110 7.06 10.58 -0.05
C ASP A 110 6.70 11.14 1.33
N ARG A 111 5.40 11.30 1.62
CA ARG A 111 4.93 11.69 2.96
C ARG A 111 5.15 10.60 4.00
N ALA A 112 4.93 9.34 3.63
CA ALA A 112 5.02 8.21 4.55
C ALA A 112 6.47 7.75 4.81
N TYR A 113 7.34 7.90 3.80
CA TYR A 113 8.73 7.47 3.77
C TYR A 113 9.63 8.63 3.30
N PRO A 114 9.79 9.69 4.12
CA PRO A 114 10.57 10.85 3.74
C PRO A 114 12.04 10.45 3.53
N GLN A 115 12.62 10.89 2.42
CA GLN A 115 14.06 10.73 2.23
C GLN A 115 14.82 11.55 3.28
N PRO A 116 15.91 11.00 3.85
CA PRO A 116 16.81 11.76 4.71
C PRO A 116 17.31 13.01 3.98
N ALA A 117 17.36 14.14 4.68
CA ALA A 117 17.95 15.36 4.13
C ALA A 117 19.40 15.09 3.69
N GLY A 118 19.65 15.15 2.37
CA GLY A 118 20.98 14.92 1.79
C GLY A 118 21.12 13.65 0.94
N SER A 119 20.09 12.82 0.82
CA SER A 119 20.09 11.74 -0.19
C SER A 119 20.03 12.34 -1.60
N PRO A 120 20.88 11.89 -2.55
CA PRO A 120 20.83 12.37 -3.92
C PRO A 120 19.45 12.03 -4.50
N ARG A 121 18.76 13.05 -5.03
CA ARG A 121 17.63 12.84 -5.95
C ARG A 121 18.25 12.29 -7.23
N GLU A 122 18.07 11.00 -7.49
CA GLU A 122 18.33 10.47 -8.83
C GLU A 122 17.42 11.23 -9.79
N ALA A 123 18.05 11.83 -10.79
CA ALA A 123 17.48 12.80 -11.72
C ALA A 123 17.03 12.12 -13.01
#